data_AF-A0A1I7YAF0-F1
#
_entry.id   AF-A0A1I7YAF0-F1
#
_cell.length_a   1.000
_cell.length_b   1.000
_cell.length_c   1.000
_cell.angle_alpha   90.00
_cell.angle_beta   90.00
_cell.angle_gamma   90.00
#
_symmetry.space_group_name_H-M   'P 1'
#
loop_
_entity.id
_entity.type
_entity.pdbx_description
1 polymer ?
#
loop_
_entity_poly.entity_id
_entity_poly.type
_entity_poly.pdbx_seq_one_letter_code
_entity_poly.pdbx_strand_id
1 'polypeptide(L)'
;MSKRFEKTLDLATDNTLIEPNWDGILSCVDAIRGGEVTSKVALVAIQKRIHSDNPHTGHHALLTLEACVKNCGAPFHKEVATKAFMEDMRNLASEGTSSKIRDKVLELIQCWASAFKSKSEYKIVVDTHNLMKLSGVNFPAMKEADAMFLSESAPEWADGDVCFRCRAQFGILTRKHHCRACGQVFCDRCSGKQMILPNFGIEKMVRVCDTCYNKRTSPNTQRKNDGAQNKVIEKVAERQGL
;
A
#
# COMPACT_ATOMS: atom_id res chain seq x y z
N MET A 1 -18.20 18.59 7.61
CA MET A 1 -17.70 17.26 8.00
C MET A 1 -18.84 16.27 7.77
N SER A 2 -18.60 15.11 7.16
CA SER A 2 -19.68 14.16 6.86
C SER A 2 -20.10 13.47 8.15
N LYS A 3 -21.26 13.85 8.72
CA LYS A 3 -21.81 13.27 9.96
C LYS A 3 -21.91 11.74 9.92
N ARG A 4 -22.07 11.18 8.71
CA ARG A 4 -22.15 9.73 8.49
C ARG A 4 -20.79 9.07 8.71
N PHE A 5 -19.72 9.64 8.16
CA PHE A 5 -18.36 9.10 8.35
C PHE A 5 -17.94 9.10 9.82
N GLU A 6 -18.23 10.20 10.54
CA GLU A 6 -17.92 10.29 11.98
C GLU A 6 -18.63 9.20 12.79
N LYS A 7 -19.92 8.96 12.52
CA LYS A 7 -20.67 7.90 13.20
C LYS A 7 -20.08 6.51 12.94
N THR A 8 -19.67 6.23 11.70
CA THR A 8 -19.01 4.96 11.37
C THR A 8 -17.65 4.85 12.05
N LEU A 9 -16.87 5.93 12.08
CA LEU A 9 -15.58 5.97 12.76
C LEU A 9 -15.73 5.78 14.28
N ASP A 10 -16.79 6.33 14.90
CA ASP A 10 -17.11 6.11 16.31
C ASP A 10 -17.33 4.62 16.59
N LEU A 11 -18.12 3.95 15.75
CA LEU A 11 -18.35 2.51 15.86
C LEU A 11 -17.09 1.68 15.59
N ALA A 12 -16.19 2.15 14.73
CA ALA A 12 -14.93 1.46 14.43
C ALA A 12 -13.89 1.63 15.56
N THR A 13 -14.01 2.67 16.37
CA THR A 13 -13.02 3.07 17.41
C THR A 13 -13.57 3.04 18.84
N ASP A 14 -14.71 2.38 19.03
CA ASP A 14 -15.33 2.20 20.34
C ASP A 14 -14.37 1.44 21.28
N ASN A 15 -14.15 1.99 22.47
CA ASN A 15 -13.19 1.42 23.43
C ASN A 15 -13.67 0.14 24.12
N THR A 16 -14.95 -0.20 24.00
CA THR A 16 -15.54 -1.44 24.55
C THR A 16 -15.29 -2.64 23.64
N LEU A 17 -14.81 -2.42 22.41
CA LEU A 17 -14.50 -3.47 21.45
C LEU A 17 -13.26 -4.27 21.87
N ILE A 18 -13.46 -5.58 22.04
CA ILE A 18 -12.37 -6.55 22.28
C ILE A 18 -11.60 -6.83 21.00
N GLU A 19 -12.30 -6.90 19.86
CA GLU A 19 -11.75 -7.17 18.53
C GLU A 19 -12.04 -6.01 17.56
N PRO A 20 -11.27 -5.86 16.47
CA PRO A 20 -11.51 -4.81 15.50
C PRO A 20 -12.89 -4.95 14.84
N ASN A 21 -13.66 -3.86 14.79
CA ASN A 21 -14.92 -3.81 14.07
C ASN A 21 -14.66 -3.64 12.56
N TRP A 22 -14.41 -4.74 11.87
CA TRP A 22 -14.09 -4.75 10.44
C TRP A 22 -15.19 -4.15 9.57
N ASP A 23 -16.47 -4.34 9.92
CA ASP A 23 -17.57 -3.75 9.17
C ASP A 23 -17.55 -2.21 9.25
N GLY A 24 -17.27 -1.67 10.44
CA GLY A 24 -17.07 -0.23 10.64
C GLY A 24 -15.84 0.29 9.88
N ILE A 25 -14.71 -0.41 9.96
CA ILE A 25 -13.47 -0.05 9.27
C ILE A 25 -13.67 -0.04 7.74
N LEU A 26 -14.27 -1.09 7.18
CA LEU A 26 -14.54 -1.20 5.75
C LEU A 26 -15.55 -0.13 5.29
N SER A 27 -16.55 0.16 6.11
CA SER A 27 -17.49 1.26 5.84
C SER A 27 -16.77 2.63 5.79
N CYS A 28 -15.76 2.87 6.64
CA CYS A 28 -14.93 4.08 6.56
C CYS A 28 -14.11 4.11 5.25
N VAL A 29 -13.53 2.99 4.85
CA VAL A 29 -12.80 2.85 3.57
C VAL A 29 -13.71 3.14 2.38
N ASP A 30 -14.91 2.56 2.36
CA ASP A 30 -15.88 2.74 1.27
C ASP A 30 -16.38 4.17 1.18
N ALA A 31 -16.60 4.85 2.31
CA ALA A 31 -16.96 6.26 2.32
C ALA A 31 -15.87 7.16 1.69
N ILE A 32 -14.59 6.84 1.89
CA ILE A 32 -13.48 7.57 1.27
C ILE A 32 -13.40 7.25 -0.23
N ARG A 33 -13.46 5.96 -0.59
CA ARG A 33 -13.37 5.50 -1.99
C ARG A 33 -14.55 5.98 -2.84
N GLY A 34 -15.75 6.01 -2.26
CA GLY A 34 -16.97 6.51 -2.88
C GLY A 34 -17.07 8.03 -2.93
N GLY A 35 -16.11 8.76 -2.34
CA GLY A 35 -16.09 10.22 -2.35
C GLY A 35 -17.10 10.88 -1.41
N GLU A 36 -17.74 10.14 -0.49
CA GLU A 36 -18.63 10.70 0.53
C GLU A 36 -17.88 11.59 1.53
N VAL A 37 -16.57 11.33 1.72
CA VAL A 37 -15.65 12.13 2.51
C VAL A 37 -14.30 12.25 1.80
N THR A 38 -13.67 13.43 1.86
CA THR A 38 -12.34 13.62 1.28
C THR A 38 -11.27 12.97 2.15
N SER A 39 -10.17 12.49 1.54
CA SER A 39 -9.07 11.84 2.25
C SER A 39 -8.51 12.70 3.39
N LYS A 40 -8.38 14.02 3.16
CA LYS A 40 -7.93 14.98 4.17
C LYS A 40 -8.87 15.05 5.38
N VAL A 41 -10.18 15.15 5.15
CA VAL A 41 -11.16 15.24 6.25
C VAL A 41 -11.22 13.92 7.02
N ALA A 42 -11.18 12.79 6.32
CA ALA A 42 -11.14 11.48 6.95
C ALA A 42 -9.88 11.29 7.81
N LEU A 43 -8.71 11.64 7.29
CA LEU A 43 -7.44 11.52 8.01
C LEU A 43 -7.43 12.36 9.29
N VAL A 44 -7.90 13.61 9.24
CA VAL A 44 -7.99 14.48 10.42
C VAL A 44 -8.90 13.88 11.49
N ALA A 45 -10.05 13.32 11.09
CA ALA A 45 -10.97 12.68 12.02
C ALA A 45 -10.38 11.41 12.66
N ILE A 46 -9.69 10.58 11.87
CA ILE A 46 -8.97 9.38 12.37
C ILE A 46 -7.84 9.80 13.32
N GLN A 47 -7.04 10.82 12.95
CA GLN A 47 -5.94 11.33 13.77
C GLN A 47 -6.42 11.86 15.12
N LYS A 48 -7.60 12.49 15.17
CA LYS A 48 -8.23 12.89 16.44
C LYS A 48 -8.53 11.69 17.34
N ARG A 49 -8.93 10.53 16.78
CA ARG A 49 -9.18 9.30 17.55
C ARG A 49 -7.89 8.63 18.01
N ILE A 50 -6.83 8.70 17.22
CA ILE A 50 -5.48 8.21 17.61
C ILE A 50 -5.01 8.88 18.91
N HIS A 51 -5.26 10.18 19.03
CA HIS A 51 -4.92 11.00 20.21
C HIS A 51 -5.96 10.97 21.33
N SER A 52 -6.87 9.98 21.34
CA SER A 52 -7.80 9.81 22.45
C SER A 52 -7.05 9.47 23.74
N ASP A 53 -7.54 9.96 24.88
CA ASP A 53 -7.01 9.61 26.21
C ASP A 53 -7.11 8.10 26.48
N ASN A 54 -8.06 7.42 25.83
CA ASN A 54 -8.20 5.98 25.92
C ASN A 54 -7.31 5.27 24.86
N PRO A 55 -6.30 4.49 25.28
CA PRO A 55 -5.39 3.83 24.36
C PRO A 55 -6.04 2.76 23.48
N HIS A 56 -7.19 2.20 23.87
CA HIS A 56 -7.95 1.26 23.04
C HIS A 56 -8.60 1.97 21.84
N THR A 57 -9.22 3.14 22.06
CA THR A 57 -9.70 3.98 20.95
C THR A 57 -8.57 4.38 20.03
N GLY A 58 -7.42 4.79 20.59
CA GLY A 58 -6.24 5.15 19.81
C GLY A 58 -5.73 3.99 18.95
N HIS A 59 -5.68 2.78 19.51
CA HIS A 59 -5.26 1.59 18.78
C HIS A 59 -6.24 1.19 17.67
N HIS A 60 -7.55 1.19 17.93
CA HIS A 60 -8.57 0.93 16.89
C HIS A 60 -8.55 1.98 15.78
N ALA A 61 -8.25 3.24 16.11
CA ALA A 61 -8.05 4.29 15.13
C ALA A 61 -6.82 4.03 14.24
N LEU A 62 -5.73 3.49 14.79
CA LEU A 62 -4.56 3.06 14.01
C LEU A 62 -4.88 1.89 13.05
N LEU A 63 -5.75 0.96 13.46
CA LEU A 63 -6.23 -0.12 12.57
C LEU A 63 -7.10 0.44 11.43
N THR A 64 -7.94 1.43 11.73
CA THR A 64 -8.72 2.13 10.70
C THR A 64 -7.82 2.88 9.73
N LEU A 65 -6.82 3.61 10.25
CA LEU A 65 -5.81 4.29 9.46
C LEU A 65 -5.08 3.31 8.53
N GLU A 66 -4.64 2.18 9.06
CA GLU A 66 -3.98 1.13 8.28
C GLU A 66 -4.85 0.71 7.09
N ALA A 67 -6.11 0.34 7.35
CA ALA A 67 -7.04 -0.08 6.30
C ALA A 67 -7.27 1.02 5.26
N CYS A 68 -7.38 2.29 5.66
CA CYS A 68 -7.49 3.42 4.74
C CYS A 68 -6.25 3.56 3.87
N VAL A 69 -5.04 3.45 4.43
CA VAL A 69 -3.79 3.52 3.67
C VAL A 69 -3.67 2.32 2.71
N LYS A 70 -4.11 1.12 3.09
CA LYS A 70 -4.09 -0.05 2.18
C LYS A 70 -5.08 0.09 1.01
N ASN A 71 -6.25 0.70 1.24
CA ASN A 71 -7.38 0.57 0.32
C ASN A 71 -7.82 1.86 -0.39
N CYS A 72 -7.42 3.06 0.07
CA CYS A 72 -7.91 4.32 -0.51
C CYS A 72 -7.00 4.93 -1.59
N GLY A 73 -5.82 4.34 -1.82
CA GLY A 73 -4.91 4.71 -2.90
C GLY A 73 -4.27 6.09 -2.77
N ALA A 74 -3.76 6.59 -3.91
CA ALA A 74 -2.90 7.77 -3.97
C ALA A 74 -3.46 9.04 -3.30
N PRO A 75 -4.77 9.39 -3.40
CA PRO A 75 -5.31 10.55 -2.69
C PRO A 75 -5.10 10.49 -1.18
N PHE A 76 -5.23 9.31 -0.58
CA PHE A 76 -4.99 9.12 0.86
C PHE A 76 -3.49 9.03 1.18
N HIS A 77 -2.71 8.37 0.31
CA HIS A 77 -1.25 8.29 0.46
C HIS A 77 -0.58 9.67 0.53
N LYS A 78 -1.06 10.63 -0.26
CA LYS A 78 -0.55 12.00 -0.25
C LYS A 78 -0.81 12.74 1.06
N GLU A 79 -1.90 12.44 1.76
CA GLU A 79 -2.22 13.07 3.05
C GLU A 79 -1.35 12.51 4.18
N VAL A 80 -1.06 11.20 4.17
CA VAL A 80 -0.15 10.57 5.16
C VAL A 80 1.33 10.84 4.87
N ALA A 81 1.71 11.01 3.61
CA ALA A 81 3.08 11.30 3.20
C ALA A 81 3.42 12.80 3.32
N THR A 82 3.08 13.42 4.45
CA THR A 82 3.39 14.83 4.76
C THR A 82 4.32 14.94 5.95
N LYS A 83 5.07 16.05 6.04
CA LYS A 83 5.99 16.29 7.15
C LYS A 83 5.27 16.33 8.49
N ALA A 84 4.16 17.07 8.55
CA ALA A 84 3.35 17.21 9.75
C ALA A 84 2.83 15.85 10.24
N PHE A 85 2.31 15.02 9.34
CA PHE A 85 1.79 13.70 9.72
C PHE A 85 2.91 12.75 10.17
N MET A 86 4.05 12.73 9.49
CA MET A 86 5.17 11.88 9.87
C MET A 86 5.84 12.31 11.19
N GLU A 87 5.89 13.61 11.49
CA GLU A 87 6.35 14.12 12.79
C GLU A 87 5.40 13.72 13.93
N ASP A 88 4.10 13.77 13.69
CA ASP A 88 3.08 13.30 14.62
C ASP A 88 3.22 11.80 14.92
N MET A 89 3.33 10.97 13.88
CA MET A 89 3.58 9.53 14.02
C MET A 89 4.89 9.24 14.77
N ARG A 90 5.95 10.03 14.55
CA ARG A 90 7.19 9.92 15.34
C ARG A 90 6.97 10.21 16.83
N ASN A 91 6.13 11.18 17.17
CA ASN A 91 5.83 11.52 18.56
C ASN A 91 5.04 10.40 19.24
N LEU A 92 4.08 9.81 18.54
CA LEU A 92 3.32 8.64 19.01
C LEU A 92 4.17 7.37 19.16
N ALA A 93 5.30 7.29 18.44
CA ALA A 93 6.28 6.22 18.57
C ALA A 93 7.25 6.40 19.77
N SER A 94 7.12 7.48 20.55
CA SER A 94 8.01 7.75 21.67
C SER A 94 7.74 6.85 22.88
N GLU A 95 8.73 6.75 23.78
CA GLU A 95 8.65 5.89 24.98
C GLU A 95 7.53 6.28 25.95
N GLY A 96 7.10 7.56 25.94
CA GLY A 96 6.03 8.07 26.80
C GLY A 96 4.61 7.68 26.36
N THR A 97 4.45 7.07 25.20
CA THR A 97 3.15 6.62 24.68
C THR A 97 2.88 5.16 25.06
N SER A 98 1.59 4.78 25.17
CA SER A 98 1.16 3.39 25.40
C SER A 98 1.89 2.43 24.45
N SER A 99 2.41 1.32 24.98
CA SER A 99 3.15 0.31 24.20
C SER A 99 2.34 -0.19 23.00
N LYS A 100 1.04 -0.44 23.16
CA LYS A 100 0.15 -0.87 22.06
C LYS A 100 0.05 0.14 20.91
N ILE A 101 0.08 1.44 21.22
CA ILE A 101 0.05 2.50 20.21
C ILE A 101 1.42 2.59 19.55
N ARG A 102 2.48 2.68 20.36
CA ARG A 102 3.86 2.78 19.88
C ARG A 102 4.22 1.63 18.94
N ASP A 103 3.98 0.38 19.36
CA ASP A 103 4.35 -0.81 18.60
C ASP A 103 3.61 -0.84 17.25
N LYS A 104 2.31 -0.47 17.25
CA LYS A 104 1.53 -0.40 16.02
C LYS A 104 1.98 0.72 15.10
N VAL A 105 2.33 1.90 15.63
CA VAL A 105 2.88 3.02 14.86
C VAL A 105 4.20 2.61 14.20
N LEU A 106 5.09 1.93 14.92
CA LEU A 106 6.36 1.44 14.37
C LEU A 106 6.12 0.42 13.24
N GLU A 107 5.17 -0.51 13.44
CA GLU A 107 4.75 -1.46 12.40
C GLU A 107 4.27 -0.73 11.13
N LEU A 108 3.40 0.28 11.28
CA LEU A 108 2.89 1.06 10.15
C LEU A 108 4.00 1.81 9.42
N ILE A 109 4.88 2.52 10.13
CA ILE A 109 5.99 3.27 9.53
C ILE A 109 6.94 2.33 8.77
N GLN A 110 7.30 1.18 9.35
CA GLN A 110 8.13 0.16 8.70
C GLN A 110 7.45 -0.39 7.43
N CYS A 111 6.15 -0.71 7.51
CA CYS A 111 5.37 -1.22 6.39
C CYS A 111 5.30 -0.20 5.25
N TRP A 112 4.94 1.06 5.54
CA TRP A 112 4.81 2.10 4.54
C TRP A 112 6.15 2.50 3.94
N ALA A 113 7.24 2.54 4.72
CA ALA A 113 8.58 2.79 4.19
C ALA A 113 9.01 1.72 3.18
N SER A 114 8.71 0.45 3.45
CA SER A 114 8.95 -0.65 2.52
C SER A 114 8.11 -0.50 1.24
N ALA A 115 6.83 -0.16 1.40
CA ALA A 115 5.90 -0.01 0.30
C ALA A 115 6.20 1.18 -0.62
N PHE A 116 6.63 2.29 -0.03
CA PHE A 116 6.88 3.55 -0.73
C PHE A 116 8.33 3.73 -1.16
N LYS A 117 9.21 2.73 -0.95
CA LYS A 117 10.65 2.80 -1.25
C LYS A 117 11.00 3.24 -2.67
N SER A 118 10.14 2.98 -3.65
CA SER A 118 10.34 3.33 -5.07
C SER A 118 9.50 4.52 -5.54
N LYS A 119 8.74 5.16 -4.66
CA LYS A 119 7.84 6.27 -4.98
C LYS A 119 8.43 7.58 -4.41
N SER A 120 9.08 8.37 -5.25
CA SER A 120 9.74 9.62 -4.83
C SER A 120 8.76 10.63 -4.22
N GLU A 121 7.50 10.60 -4.62
CA GLU A 121 6.42 11.42 -4.04
C GLU A 121 6.16 11.14 -2.55
N TYR A 122 6.54 9.97 -2.04
CA TYR A 122 6.33 9.57 -0.65
C TYR A 122 7.66 9.39 0.11
N LYS A 123 8.75 9.99 -0.40
CA LYS A 123 10.11 9.85 0.15
C LYS A 123 10.20 10.17 1.64
N ILE A 124 9.38 11.10 2.13
CA ILE A 124 9.37 11.51 3.54
C ILE A 124 9.05 10.37 4.51
N VAL A 125 8.23 9.39 4.11
CA VAL A 125 7.91 8.22 4.93
C VAL A 125 9.16 7.33 5.07
N VAL A 126 9.87 7.12 3.97
CA VAL A 126 11.11 6.35 3.91
C VAL A 126 12.22 7.03 4.72
N ASP A 127 12.37 8.34 4.56
CA ASP A 127 13.37 9.13 5.28
C ASP A 127 13.11 9.13 6.79
N THR A 128 11.84 9.26 7.19
CA THR A 128 11.42 9.21 8.59
C THR A 128 11.79 7.87 9.23
N HIS A 129 11.43 6.75 8.58
CA HIS A 129 11.79 5.42 9.04
C HIS A 129 13.31 5.26 9.18
N ASN A 130 14.09 5.68 8.17
CA ASN A 130 15.54 5.56 8.19
C ASN A 130 16.16 6.42 9.30
N LEU A 131 15.67 7.63 9.49
CA LEU A 131 16.11 8.52 10.56
C LEU A 131 15.83 7.91 11.94
N MET A 132 14.63 7.35 12.15
CA MET A 132 14.29 6.68 13.41
C MET A 132 15.21 5.50 13.69
N LYS A 133 15.54 4.69 12.67
CA LYS A 133 16.52 3.60 12.81
C LYS A 133 17.91 4.11 13.18
N LEU A 134 18.36 5.19 12.56
CA LEU A 134 19.65 5.83 12.89
C LEU A 134 19.66 6.39 14.33
N SER A 135 18.51 6.85 14.83
CA SER A 135 18.34 7.27 16.22
C SER A 135 18.23 6.12 17.22
N GLY A 136 18.36 4.86 16.79
CA GLY A 136 18.34 3.68 17.66
C GLY A 136 16.96 3.09 17.93
N VAL A 137 15.92 3.54 17.22
CA VAL A 137 14.58 2.95 17.35
C VAL A 137 14.54 1.56 16.74
N ASN A 138 14.14 0.57 17.55
CA ASN A 138 13.96 -0.81 17.11
C ASN A 138 12.58 -0.99 16.47
N PHE A 139 12.55 -1.36 15.19
CA PHE A 139 11.32 -1.66 14.47
C PHE A 139 11.00 -3.15 14.52
N PRO A 140 9.71 -3.53 14.54
CA PRO A 140 9.30 -4.93 14.49
C PRO A 140 9.68 -5.58 13.16
N ALA A 141 9.77 -6.91 13.17
CA ALA A 141 9.96 -7.68 11.94
C ALA A 141 8.73 -7.54 11.03
N MET A 142 8.96 -7.30 9.74
CA MET A 142 7.90 -7.27 8.73
C MET A 142 7.27 -8.64 8.58
N LYS A 143 5.94 -8.75 8.73
CA LYS A 143 5.21 -9.98 8.44
C LYS A 143 4.92 -10.06 6.93
N GLU A 144 4.78 -11.27 6.40
CA GLU A 144 4.50 -11.50 4.97
C GLU A 144 3.19 -10.82 4.51
N ALA A 145 2.16 -10.83 5.37
CA ALA A 145 0.88 -10.16 5.12
C ALA A 145 1.01 -8.63 4.99
N ASP A 146 1.99 -8.02 5.66
CA ASP A 146 2.23 -6.57 5.57
C ASP A 146 2.87 -6.18 4.22
N ALA A 147 3.52 -7.13 3.55
CA ALA A 147 4.04 -6.95 2.19
C ALA A 147 2.93 -6.93 1.12
N MET A 148 1.72 -7.44 1.43
CA MET A 148 0.56 -7.39 0.52
C MET A 148 0.01 -5.98 0.31
N PHE A 149 0.46 -4.99 1.09
CA PHE A 149 0.18 -3.56 0.91
C PHE A 149 0.59 -3.02 -0.48
N LEU A 150 1.39 -3.75 -1.24
CA LEU A 150 1.86 -3.35 -2.55
C LEU A 150 0.79 -3.43 -3.65
N SER A 151 -0.40 -4.00 -3.41
CA SER A 151 -1.48 -4.08 -4.42
C SER A 151 -2.15 -2.73 -4.66
N GLU A 152 -1.61 -1.97 -5.61
CA GLU A 152 -2.35 -0.92 -6.30
C GLU A 152 -3.63 -1.51 -6.92
N SER A 153 -4.67 -0.69 -7.07
CA SER A 153 -5.83 -1.11 -7.88
C SER A 153 -5.37 -1.30 -9.32
N ALA A 154 -5.75 -2.42 -9.92
CA ALA A 154 -5.43 -2.69 -11.32
C ALA A 154 -5.97 -1.55 -12.20
N PRO A 155 -5.20 -1.11 -13.22
CA PRO A 155 -5.64 -0.02 -14.08
C PRO A 155 -6.93 -0.39 -14.82
N GLU A 156 -7.78 0.61 -15.03
CA GLU A 156 -8.99 0.47 -15.84
C GLU A 156 -8.64 0.03 -17.27
N TRP A 157 -9.47 -0.83 -17.85
CA TRP A 157 -9.26 -1.29 -19.21
C TRP A 157 -9.75 -0.24 -20.20
N ALA A 158 -8.81 0.35 -20.93
CA ALA A 158 -9.12 1.26 -22.01
C ALA A 158 -9.71 0.50 -23.19
N ASP A 159 -10.71 1.07 -23.85
CA ASP A 159 -11.20 0.59 -25.14
C ASP A 159 -10.57 1.40 -26.29
N GLY A 160 -10.59 0.85 -27.50
CA GLY A 160 -10.12 1.51 -28.70
C GLY A 160 -10.18 0.58 -29.92
N ASP A 161 -10.24 1.18 -31.11
CA ASP A 161 -10.44 0.44 -32.37
C ASP A 161 -9.13 0.03 -33.06
N VAL A 162 -8.00 0.44 -32.49
CA VAL A 162 -6.66 0.11 -32.98
C VAL A 162 -5.76 -0.34 -31.84
N CYS A 163 -4.78 -1.19 -32.15
CA CYS A 163 -3.75 -1.59 -31.20
C CYS A 163 -2.98 -0.36 -30.70
N PHE A 164 -2.89 -0.18 -29.37
CA PHE A 164 -2.22 0.95 -28.75
C PHE A 164 -0.74 1.10 -29.15
N ARG A 165 -0.08 -0.01 -29.52
CA ARG A 165 1.31 -0.01 -29.98
C ARG A 165 1.45 0.12 -31.50
N CYS A 166 0.99 -0.87 -32.26
CA CYS A 166 1.25 -0.94 -33.70
C CYS A 166 0.15 -0.30 -34.56
N ARG A 167 -0.92 0.21 -33.94
CA ARG A 167 -2.07 0.85 -34.62
C ARG A 167 -2.83 -0.02 -35.61
N ALA A 168 -2.60 -1.33 -35.62
CA ALA A 168 -3.41 -2.27 -36.41
C ALA A 168 -4.89 -2.17 -36.00
N GLN A 169 -5.78 -2.04 -36.99
CA GLN A 169 -7.22 -1.98 -36.77
C GLN A 169 -7.73 -3.31 -36.22
N PHE A 170 -8.55 -3.25 -35.18
CA PHE A 170 -9.26 -4.42 -34.66
C PHE A 170 -10.45 -4.77 -35.55
N GLY A 171 -10.80 -6.05 -35.55
CA GLY A 171 -11.91 -6.57 -36.33
C GLY A 171 -12.05 -8.08 -36.13
N ILE A 172 -12.61 -8.76 -37.12
CA ILE A 172 -12.89 -10.21 -37.02
C ILE A 172 -11.60 -11.03 -36.85
N LEU A 173 -10.58 -10.70 -37.65
CA LEU A 173 -9.29 -11.42 -37.69
C LEU A 173 -8.28 -10.94 -36.63
N THR A 174 -8.35 -9.66 -36.23
CA THR A 174 -7.45 -9.08 -35.22
C THR A 174 -8.27 -8.73 -33.98
N ARG A 175 -8.22 -9.61 -32.96
CA ARG A 175 -8.97 -9.44 -31.71
C ARG A 175 -8.27 -8.49 -30.74
N LYS A 176 -9.07 -7.86 -29.87
CA LYS A 176 -8.63 -6.97 -28.79
C LYS A 176 -8.07 -7.78 -27.61
N HIS A 177 -6.95 -7.35 -27.04
CA HIS A 177 -6.37 -7.91 -25.82
C HIS A 177 -5.86 -6.82 -24.88
N HIS A 178 -6.15 -6.92 -23.59
CA HIS A 178 -5.68 -5.94 -22.60
C HIS A 178 -4.40 -6.37 -21.90
N CYS A 179 -3.50 -5.41 -21.72
CA CYS A 179 -2.36 -5.57 -20.82
C CYS A 179 -2.82 -5.36 -19.37
N ARG A 180 -2.65 -6.37 -18.51
CA ARG A 180 -3.06 -6.29 -17.09
C ARG A 180 -2.21 -5.30 -16.28
N ALA A 181 -1.08 -4.86 -16.82
CA ALA A 181 -0.17 -3.95 -16.13
C ALA A 181 -0.41 -2.46 -16.41
N CYS A 182 -1.00 -2.10 -17.57
CA CYS A 182 -1.25 -0.71 -17.94
C CYS A 182 -2.68 -0.42 -18.42
N GLY A 183 -3.53 -1.43 -18.55
CA GLY A 183 -4.93 -1.27 -18.93
C GLY A 183 -5.17 -1.01 -20.43
N GLN A 184 -4.14 -0.75 -21.23
CA GLN A 184 -4.29 -0.43 -22.66
C GLN A 184 -4.65 -1.67 -23.51
N VAL A 185 -5.26 -1.41 -24.68
CA VAL A 185 -5.69 -2.44 -25.65
C VAL A 185 -4.64 -2.69 -26.75
N PHE A 186 -4.37 -3.95 -27.05
CA PHE A 186 -3.33 -4.41 -27.98
C PHE A 186 -3.82 -5.58 -28.85
N CYS A 187 -3.15 -5.79 -29.98
CA CYS A 187 -3.24 -7.07 -30.70
C CYS A 187 -2.40 -8.15 -29.99
N ASP A 188 -2.61 -9.41 -30.37
CA ASP A 188 -1.91 -10.54 -29.76
C ASP A 188 -0.38 -10.40 -29.86
N ARG A 189 0.13 -10.07 -31.05
CA ARG A 189 1.57 -9.85 -31.31
C ARG A 189 2.21 -8.79 -30.39
N CYS A 190 1.48 -7.74 -30.02
CA CYS A 190 2.01 -6.66 -29.18
C CYS A 190 1.87 -6.93 -27.67
N SER A 191 1.22 -8.03 -27.30
CA SER A 191 0.90 -8.38 -25.92
C SER A 191 1.04 -9.86 -25.60
N GLY A 192 1.93 -10.57 -26.31
CA GLY A 192 2.10 -12.02 -26.16
C GLY A 192 2.88 -12.44 -24.91
N LYS A 193 3.39 -11.50 -24.12
CA LYS A 193 4.16 -11.80 -22.90
C LYS A 193 3.25 -12.03 -21.70
N GLN A 194 3.75 -12.77 -20.72
CA GLN A 194 3.05 -13.02 -19.45
C GLN A 194 4.00 -12.79 -18.27
N MET A 195 3.47 -12.26 -17.17
CA MET A 195 4.20 -12.13 -15.91
C MET A 195 3.24 -12.04 -14.71
N ILE A 196 3.74 -12.30 -13.50
CA ILE A 196 3.03 -11.96 -12.26
C ILE A 196 3.02 -10.45 -12.05
N LEU A 197 1.97 -9.93 -11.40
CA LEU A 197 1.87 -8.51 -11.04
C LEU A 197 1.57 -8.38 -9.54
N PRO A 198 2.58 -8.58 -8.66
CA PRO A 198 2.41 -8.50 -7.21
C PRO A 198 1.87 -7.14 -6.77
N ASN A 199 2.28 -6.06 -7.46
CA ASN A 199 1.80 -4.72 -7.21
C ASN A 199 0.32 -4.50 -7.56
N PHE A 200 -0.38 -5.49 -8.10
CA PHE A 200 -1.84 -5.46 -8.31
C PHE A 200 -2.53 -6.64 -7.59
N GLY A 201 -1.82 -7.33 -6.70
CA GLY A 201 -2.31 -8.55 -6.03
C GLY A 201 -2.50 -9.74 -6.97
N ILE A 202 -1.85 -9.74 -8.14
CA ILE A 202 -1.98 -10.81 -9.13
C ILE A 202 -0.76 -11.74 -9.03
N GLU A 203 -0.95 -12.86 -8.35
CA GLU A 203 0.09 -13.88 -8.13
C GLU A 203 0.22 -14.88 -9.29
N LYS A 204 -0.77 -14.91 -10.19
CA LYS A 204 -0.75 -15.75 -11.40
C LYS A 204 -0.13 -15.03 -12.60
N MET A 205 0.48 -15.79 -13.51
CA MET A 205 0.99 -15.26 -14.78
C MET A 205 -0.16 -14.68 -15.61
N VAL A 206 -0.08 -13.38 -15.92
CA VAL A 206 -1.10 -12.67 -16.71
C VAL A 206 -0.49 -11.94 -17.89
N ARG A 207 -1.30 -11.72 -18.93
CA ARG A 207 -0.90 -11.08 -20.17
C ARG A 207 -0.44 -9.64 -19.97
N VAL A 208 0.71 -9.29 -20.53
CA VAL A 208 1.25 -7.93 -20.53
C VAL A 208 1.78 -7.53 -21.90
N CYS A 209 1.76 -6.23 -22.20
CA CYS A 209 2.40 -5.71 -23.41
C CYS A 209 3.92 -5.79 -23.30
N ASP A 210 4.60 -5.82 -24.44
CA ASP A 210 6.06 -5.92 -24.49
C ASP A 210 6.75 -4.80 -23.71
N THR A 211 6.20 -3.58 -23.76
CA THR A 211 6.73 -2.43 -23.02
C THR A 211 6.69 -2.66 -21.50
N CYS A 212 5.55 -3.15 -20.97
CA CYS A 212 5.40 -3.43 -19.54
C CYS A 212 6.28 -4.61 -19.10
N TYR A 213 6.39 -5.64 -19.93
CA TYR A 213 7.27 -6.78 -19.69
C TYR A 213 8.74 -6.31 -19.58
N ASN A 214 9.24 -5.65 -20.62
CA ASN A 214 10.64 -5.22 -20.69
C ASN A 214 11.03 -4.23 -19.59
N LYS A 215 10.15 -3.29 -19.23
CA LYS A 215 10.40 -2.35 -18.12
C LYS A 215 10.64 -3.07 -16.78
N ARG A 216 9.97 -4.22 -16.58
CA ARG A 216 10.01 -4.97 -15.33
C ARG A 216 11.03 -6.10 -15.33
N THR A 217 11.47 -6.57 -16.51
CA THR A 217 12.50 -7.61 -16.67
C THR A 217 13.90 -7.07 -17.00
N SER A 218 14.05 -5.78 -17.28
CA SER A 218 15.36 -5.18 -17.59
C SER A 218 16.36 -5.33 -16.42
N PRO A 219 17.66 -5.60 -16.70
CA PRO A 219 18.66 -5.91 -15.68
C PRO A 219 18.95 -4.76 -14.68
N ASN A 220 18.60 -3.52 -15.04
CA ASN A 220 18.70 -2.38 -14.12
C ASN A 220 17.68 -2.45 -12.96
N THR A 221 16.62 -3.26 -13.10
CA THR A 221 15.63 -3.57 -12.06
C THR A 221 15.98 -4.85 -11.30
N GLN A 222 16.69 -5.81 -11.93
CA GLN A 222 17.13 -7.07 -11.30
C GLN A 222 18.18 -6.86 -10.19
N ARG A 223 19.08 -5.88 -10.33
CA ARG A 223 20.07 -5.54 -9.27
C ARG A 223 19.45 -5.16 -7.91
N LYS A 224 18.16 -4.80 -7.85
CA LYS A 224 17.45 -4.52 -6.59
C LYS A 224 16.75 -5.74 -5.97
N ASN A 225 16.52 -6.81 -6.73
CA ASN A 225 15.82 -8.01 -6.26
C ASN A 225 16.78 -9.17 -5.96
N ASP A 226 17.87 -9.34 -6.74
CA ASP A 226 18.75 -10.50 -6.59
C ASP A 226 19.61 -10.43 -5.30
N GLY A 227 19.90 -9.23 -4.80
CA GLY A 227 20.62 -9.02 -3.53
C GLY A 227 19.80 -9.39 -2.28
N ALA A 228 18.47 -9.51 -2.41
CA ALA A 228 17.57 -9.91 -1.33
C ALA A 228 17.38 -11.44 -1.27
N GLN A 229 17.40 -12.12 -2.42
CA GLN A 229 17.25 -13.58 -2.48
C GLN A 229 18.52 -14.32 -2.05
N ASN A 230 19.71 -13.89 -2.50
CA ASN A 230 20.95 -14.60 -2.14
C ASN A 230 21.31 -14.49 -0.65
N LYS A 231 21.01 -13.38 0.03
CA LYS A 231 21.25 -13.22 1.47
C LYS A 231 20.32 -14.07 2.35
N VAL A 232 19.16 -14.46 1.84
CA VAL A 232 18.23 -15.36 2.54
C VAL A 232 18.72 -16.81 2.40
N ILE A 233 19.23 -17.21 1.24
CA ILE A 233 19.76 -18.56 1.01
C ILE A 233 21.04 -18.80 1.83
N GLU A 234 21.97 -17.84 1.87
CA GLU A 234 23.20 -17.95 2.68
C GLU A 234 22.89 -18.07 4.18
N LYS A 235 21.92 -17.29 4.70
CA LYS A 235 21.51 -17.36 6.12
C LYS A 235 20.74 -18.63 6.50
N VAL A 236 20.12 -19.30 5.53
CA VAL A 236 19.44 -20.59 5.74
C VAL A 236 20.46 -21.73 5.75
N ALA A 237 21.49 -21.66 4.90
CA ALA A 237 22.60 -22.62 4.90
C ALA A 237 23.40 -22.58 6.23
N GLU A 238 23.74 -21.39 6.70
CA GLU A 238 24.46 -21.19 7.98
C GLU A 238 23.68 -21.68 9.21
N ARG A 239 22.34 -21.74 9.14
CA ARG A 239 21.47 -22.22 10.23
C ARG A 239 21.19 -23.71 10.19
N GLN A 240 21.51 -24.39 9.09
CA GLN A 240 21.28 -25.83 8.91
C GLN A 240 22.56 -26.67 8.97
N GLY A 241 23.73 -26.05 9.18
CA GLY A 241 24.99 -26.76 9.42
C GLY A 241 25.54 -27.48 8.18
N LEU A 242 25.39 -26.88 7.00
CA LEU A 242 26.15 -27.22 5.79
C LEU A 242 27.16 -26.10 5.49
#